data_AF-A0A426YTK3-F1
#
_entry.id   AF-A0A426YTK3-F1
#
_cell.length_a   1.000
_cell.length_b   1.000
_cell.length_c   1.000
_cell.angle_alpha   90.00
_cell.angle_beta   90.00
_cell.angle_gamma   90.00
#
_symmetry.space_group_name_H-M   'P 1'
#
loop_
_entity.id
_entity.type
_entity.pdbx_description
1 polymer ?
#
loop_
_entity_poly.entity_id
_entity_poly.type
_entity_poly.pdbx_seq_one_letter_code
_entity_poly.pdbx_strand_id
1 'polypeptide(L)'
;RLQEEAWGVGKLRHQRLANLIGYCCEGDERLLVAEYMPNDTLAKHLFHWENQSIGWAMRLRVSFCIAEALEYCSNEGHPLYHDLNAYRVLFDQDGDPRLSCFGLMKNSRDGKSYSTNLAYTPPEYLRNGRVTPESVIFSFGTVLLDLLSGKRIPPTHIIYFIMNLKRALDMIRGKNILVLMDSHLEGNFSTEEATTLVDLASQCLQYEPRDRPNTKKLVATLAPLQTKSEIPSYVMLGIQKHEEAPATLQHSLSPMGEACSRMDLTAIHQILVMTHYKDDEGTNELSFQEWTQQMRDMLEARRRGDFAFRDKDFKTAIECYSQFIDVGTMVSPTVYARRSLCHLMCDHHDAALRDAMQAQCVYPDWSTAFYMQAVALAKLNMQSDAIDMLQEASMLEEKRQNGGKGS
;
A
#
# COMPACT_ATOMS: atom_id res chain seq x y z
N ARG A 1 21.74 14.84 -7.56
CA ARG A 1 20.37 15.38 -7.46
C ARG A 1 19.35 14.37 -6.92
N LEU A 2 18.85 13.37 -7.65
CA LEU A 2 17.90 12.40 -7.06
C LEU A 2 18.50 11.69 -5.84
N GLN A 3 19.74 11.23 -5.95
CA GLN A 3 20.47 10.59 -4.85
C GLN A 3 20.57 11.47 -3.59
N GLU A 4 20.93 12.76 -3.74
CA GLU A 4 21.06 13.68 -2.60
C GLU A 4 19.71 14.01 -1.97
N GLU A 5 18.66 14.14 -2.79
CA GLU A 5 17.30 14.36 -2.31
C GLU A 5 16.75 13.11 -1.60
N ALA A 6 16.92 11.93 -2.18
CA ALA A 6 16.54 10.65 -1.59
C ALA A 6 17.30 10.40 -0.28
N TRP A 7 18.59 10.76 -0.23
CA TRP A 7 19.37 10.72 1.00
C TRP A 7 18.83 11.68 2.08
N GLY A 8 18.45 12.91 1.70
CA GLY A 8 17.85 13.88 2.61
C GLY A 8 16.51 13.39 3.17
N VAL A 9 15.59 12.99 2.28
CA VAL A 9 14.28 12.44 2.67
C VAL A 9 14.42 11.14 3.46
N GLY A 10 15.41 10.30 3.12
CA GLY A 10 15.71 9.05 3.82
C GLY A 10 16.21 9.23 5.25
N LYS A 11 16.58 10.44 5.68
CA LYS A 11 16.91 10.73 7.09
C LYS A 11 15.68 11.03 7.95
N LEU A 12 14.56 11.38 7.32
CA LEU A 12 13.32 11.67 8.02
C LEU A 12 12.74 10.37 8.59
N ARG A 13 12.39 10.38 9.87
CA ARG A 13 11.80 9.25 10.58
C ARG A 13 10.69 9.74 11.49
N HIS A 14 9.45 9.43 11.12
CA HIS A 14 8.28 9.82 11.90
C HIS A 14 7.16 8.80 11.76
N GLN A 15 6.42 8.56 12.84
CA GLN A 15 5.30 7.61 12.85
C GLN A 15 4.15 8.00 11.89
N ARG A 16 4.02 9.30 11.57
CA ARG A 16 3.02 9.82 10.63
C ARG A 16 3.50 9.84 9.17
N LEU A 17 4.67 9.28 8.88
CA LEU A 17 5.21 9.16 7.52
C LEU A 17 5.31 7.68 7.13
N ALA A 18 5.00 7.38 5.86
CA ALA A 18 5.47 6.14 5.24
C ALA A 18 6.92 6.39 4.79
N ASN A 19 7.86 5.96 5.62
CA ASN A 19 9.25 6.41 5.56
C ASN A 19 9.97 5.86 4.33
N LEU A 20 10.89 6.66 3.78
CA LEU A 20 11.79 6.21 2.71
C LEU A 20 12.90 5.34 3.32
N ILE A 21 12.98 4.10 2.89
CA ILE A 21 13.92 3.08 3.36
C ILE A 21 15.21 3.14 2.53
N GLY A 22 15.08 3.29 1.22
CA GLY A 22 16.23 3.27 0.31
C GLY A 22 15.95 3.84 -1.07
N TYR A 23 16.99 3.88 -1.90
CA TYR A 23 16.90 4.26 -3.29
C TYR A 23 17.92 3.46 -4.11
N CYS A 24 17.63 3.25 -5.39
CA CYS A 24 18.58 2.73 -6.37
C CYS A 24 18.83 3.78 -7.46
N CYS A 25 20.10 3.97 -7.79
CA CYS A 25 20.57 4.88 -8.85
C CYS A 25 21.66 4.18 -9.66
N GLU A 26 21.31 3.07 -10.30
CA GLU A 26 22.22 2.30 -11.17
C GLU A 26 21.87 2.52 -12.64
N GLY A 27 22.84 2.93 -13.46
CA GLY A 27 22.61 3.26 -14.88
C GLY A 27 21.50 4.28 -15.08
N ASP A 28 20.43 3.89 -15.78
CA ASP A 28 19.22 4.69 -16.01
C ASP A 28 18.09 4.40 -15.02
N GLU A 29 18.23 3.38 -14.17
CA GLU A 29 17.21 2.99 -13.19
C GLU A 29 17.18 3.96 -12.00
N ARG A 30 15.97 4.44 -11.67
CA ARG A 30 15.73 5.37 -10.56
C ARG A 30 14.58 4.84 -9.73
N LEU A 31 14.91 4.06 -8.71
CA LEU A 31 13.94 3.42 -7.83
C LEU A 31 14.00 4.05 -6.44
N LEU A 32 12.83 4.14 -5.79
CA LEU A 32 12.68 4.53 -4.40
C LEU A 32 11.98 3.39 -3.66
N VAL A 33 12.47 3.06 -2.47
CA VAL A 33 11.94 2.00 -1.62
C VAL A 33 11.43 2.65 -0.34
N ALA A 34 10.15 2.45 -0.02
CA ALA A 34 9.50 2.99 1.17
C ALA A 34 8.75 1.89 1.93
N GLU A 35 8.35 2.19 3.16
CA GLU A 35 7.51 1.30 3.97
C GLU A 35 6.21 0.94 3.24
N TYR A 36 5.86 -0.35 3.25
CA TYR A 36 4.63 -0.84 2.65
C TYR A 36 3.42 -0.60 3.56
N MET A 37 2.33 -0.10 2.98
CA MET A 37 1.11 0.27 3.68
C MET A 37 -0.04 -0.64 3.20
N PRO A 38 -0.39 -1.70 3.95
CA PRO A 38 -1.28 -2.77 3.46
C PRO A 38 -2.75 -2.34 3.38
N ASN A 39 -3.16 -1.30 4.10
CA ASN A 39 -4.57 -0.91 4.25
C ASN A 39 -4.98 0.22 3.30
N ASP A 40 -4.44 0.23 2.07
CA ASP A 40 -4.80 1.14 0.98
C ASP A 40 -4.63 2.66 1.29
N THR A 41 -5.16 3.51 0.40
CA THR A 41 -5.09 4.97 0.48
C THR A 41 -6.38 5.59 1.01
N LEU A 42 -6.28 6.81 1.57
CA LEU A 42 -7.45 7.61 1.96
C LEU A 42 -8.43 7.79 0.81
N ALA A 43 -7.96 7.95 -0.43
CA ALA A 43 -8.84 8.06 -1.59
C ALA A 43 -9.74 6.82 -1.77
N LYS A 44 -9.23 5.61 -1.54
CA LYS A 44 -10.04 4.38 -1.62
C LYS A 44 -11.10 4.34 -0.52
N HIS A 45 -10.69 4.64 0.71
CA HIS A 45 -11.52 4.68 1.92
C HIS A 45 -12.58 5.80 1.94
N LEU A 46 -12.36 6.86 1.16
CA LEU A 46 -13.20 8.05 1.16
C LEU A 46 -14.10 8.15 -0.08
N PHE A 47 -13.63 7.77 -1.27
CA PHE A 47 -14.36 7.98 -2.53
C PHE A 47 -14.95 6.71 -3.16
N HIS A 48 -14.37 5.54 -2.88
CA HIS A 48 -14.61 4.30 -3.64
C HIS A 48 -15.04 3.12 -2.77
N TRP A 49 -15.38 3.35 -1.51
CA TRP A 49 -15.79 2.25 -0.62
C TRP A 49 -17.27 1.93 -0.82
N GLU A 50 -17.55 0.83 -1.52
CA GLU A 50 -18.88 0.47 -2.05
C GLU A 50 -19.97 0.30 -0.98
N ASN A 51 -19.66 0.20 0.33
CA ASN A 51 -20.66 -0.03 1.39
C ASN A 51 -20.52 0.77 2.72
N GLN A 52 -19.52 1.66 2.89
CA GLN A 52 -19.27 2.46 4.11
C GLN A 52 -18.01 3.34 4.01
N SER A 53 -18.17 4.66 3.84
CA SER A 53 -17.03 5.60 3.97
C SER A 53 -16.47 5.62 5.39
N ILE A 54 -15.19 5.96 5.56
CA ILE A 54 -14.62 6.12 6.91
C ILE A 54 -15.39 7.12 7.77
N GLY A 55 -15.59 6.76 9.04
CA GLY A 55 -16.35 7.54 10.02
C GLY A 55 -15.63 8.84 10.43
N TRP A 56 -16.42 9.78 10.98
CA TRP A 56 -15.96 11.15 11.31
C TRP A 56 -14.69 11.20 12.16
N ALA A 57 -14.60 10.36 13.20
CA ALA A 57 -13.44 10.31 14.08
C ALA A 57 -12.14 9.94 13.34
N MET A 58 -12.21 9.02 12.38
CA MET A 58 -11.05 8.68 11.55
C MET A 58 -10.67 9.83 10.62
N ARG A 59 -11.65 10.57 10.09
CA ARG A 59 -11.38 11.75 9.26
C ARG A 59 -10.63 12.84 10.04
N LEU A 60 -11.01 13.08 11.30
CA LEU A 60 -10.28 13.98 12.19
C LEU A 60 -8.87 13.46 12.48
N ARG A 61 -8.69 12.16 12.72
CA ARG A 61 -7.37 11.53 12.93
C ARG A 61 -6.46 11.68 11.71
N VAL A 62 -7.00 11.44 10.51
CA VAL A 62 -6.29 11.65 9.25
C VAL A 62 -5.83 13.11 9.11
N SER A 63 -6.72 14.07 9.34
CA SER A 63 -6.37 15.50 9.22
C SER A 63 -5.24 15.89 10.17
N PHE A 64 -5.28 15.38 11.40
CA PHE A 64 -4.26 15.65 12.42
C PHE A 64 -2.93 14.99 12.08
N CYS A 65 -2.95 13.72 11.66
CA CYS A 65 -1.77 12.99 11.19
C CYS A 65 -1.02 13.74 10.09
N ILE A 66 -1.73 14.23 9.08
CA ILE A 66 -1.12 14.99 7.98
C ILE A 66 -0.49 16.27 8.52
N ALA A 67 -1.18 17.00 9.41
CA ALA A 67 -0.65 18.22 10.01
C ALA A 67 0.64 17.96 10.82
N GLU A 68 0.67 16.89 11.63
CA GLU A 68 1.87 16.47 12.38
C GLU A 68 3.02 16.11 11.44
N ALA A 69 2.75 15.33 10.39
CA ALA A 69 3.75 14.94 9.41
C ALA A 69 4.37 16.15 8.70
N LEU A 70 3.53 17.12 8.30
CA LEU A 70 3.99 18.36 7.66
C LEU A 70 4.77 19.26 8.62
N GLU A 71 4.34 19.38 9.89
CA GLU A 71 5.08 20.13 10.90
C GLU A 71 6.46 19.51 11.15
N TYR A 72 6.52 18.19 11.32
CA TYR A 72 7.76 17.46 11.48
C TYR A 72 8.70 17.71 10.28
N CYS A 73 8.24 17.48 9.05
CA CYS A 73 9.06 17.69 7.85
C CYS A 73 9.56 19.13 7.75
N SER A 74 8.71 20.11 8.07
CA SER A 74 9.11 21.52 8.07
C SER A 74 10.19 21.83 9.10
N ASN A 75 10.12 21.25 10.30
CA ASN A 75 11.12 21.44 11.36
C ASN A 75 12.47 20.79 10.98
N GLU A 76 12.44 19.67 10.27
CA GLU A 76 13.63 18.97 9.75
C GLU A 76 14.22 19.63 8.48
N GLY A 77 13.70 20.78 8.05
CA GLY A 77 14.21 21.51 6.88
C GLY A 77 13.65 21.05 5.53
N HIS A 78 12.57 20.26 5.54
CA HIS A 78 11.83 19.80 4.37
C HIS A 78 10.41 20.39 4.33
N PRO A 79 10.24 21.73 4.20
CA PRO A 79 8.92 22.37 4.29
C PRO A 79 8.05 22.22 3.04
N LEU A 80 8.56 21.58 1.98
CA LEU A 80 7.89 21.44 0.69
C LEU A 80 7.37 20.01 0.51
N TYR A 81 6.09 19.90 0.21
CA TYR A 81 5.44 18.64 -0.15
C TYR A 81 4.68 18.83 -1.46
N HIS A 82 5.03 18.06 -2.46
CA HIS A 82 4.47 18.12 -3.80
C HIS A 82 3.24 17.24 -3.92
N ASP A 83 2.20 17.76 -4.59
CA ASP A 83 0.99 16.99 -4.92
C ASP A 83 0.31 16.34 -3.69
N LEU A 84 0.18 17.08 -2.59
CA LEU A 84 -0.55 16.64 -1.41
C LEU A 84 -2.04 16.47 -1.76
N ASN A 85 -2.54 15.23 -1.64
CA ASN A 85 -3.92 14.85 -1.93
C ASN A 85 -4.28 13.54 -1.21
N ALA A 86 -5.55 13.10 -1.30
CA ALA A 86 -6.02 11.88 -0.64
C ALA A 86 -5.32 10.58 -1.10
N TYR A 87 -4.72 10.54 -2.29
CA TYR A 87 -3.94 9.38 -2.74
C TYR A 87 -2.54 9.30 -2.11
N ARG A 88 -2.09 10.38 -1.45
CA ARG A 88 -0.79 10.43 -0.76
C ARG A 88 -0.85 10.02 0.70
N VAL A 89 -2.05 9.76 1.22
CA VAL A 89 -2.25 9.32 2.60
C VAL A 89 -2.61 7.85 2.55
N LEU A 90 -1.85 7.02 3.24
CA LEU A 90 -2.00 5.57 3.28
C LEU A 90 -2.28 5.12 4.70
N PHE A 91 -2.64 3.85 4.88
CA PHE A 91 -2.85 3.25 6.20
C PHE A 91 -1.91 2.07 6.41
N ASP A 92 -1.21 2.08 7.55
CA ASP A 92 -0.36 0.96 7.95
C ASP A 92 -1.17 -0.25 8.42
N GLN A 93 -0.49 -1.32 8.85
CA GLN A 93 -1.09 -2.56 9.33
C GLN A 93 -2.12 -2.38 10.46
N ASP A 94 -1.93 -1.39 11.32
CA ASP A 94 -2.81 -1.07 12.45
C ASP A 94 -3.93 -0.10 12.07
N GLY A 95 -4.01 0.23 10.78
CA GLY A 95 -4.96 1.18 10.23
C GLY A 95 -4.60 2.64 10.53
N ASP A 96 -3.40 2.92 11.04
CA ASP A 96 -2.98 4.27 11.35
C ASP A 96 -2.63 5.03 10.07
N PRO A 97 -3.13 6.28 9.90
CA PRO A 97 -2.82 7.06 8.72
C PRO A 97 -1.34 7.44 8.71
N ARG A 98 -0.74 7.37 7.52
CA ARG A 98 0.64 7.78 7.23
C ARG A 98 0.71 8.57 5.93
N LEU A 99 1.43 9.69 5.95
CA LEU A 99 1.68 10.50 4.77
C LEU A 99 2.88 9.92 3.98
N SER A 100 2.71 9.71 2.68
CA SER A 100 3.77 9.18 1.81
C SER A 100 5.01 10.08 1.80
N CYS A 101 6.21 9.52 1.93
CA CYS A 101 7.44 10.31 1.76
C CYS A 101 7.65 10.80 0.31
N PHE A 102 6.98 10.22 -0.69
CA PHE A 102 7.26 10.52 -2.09
C PHE A 102 6.90 11.96 -2.51
N GLY A 103 5.98 12.62 -1.80
CA GLY A 103 5.72 14.04 -2.05
C GLY A 103 6.87 14.96 -1.63
N LEU A 104 7.83 14.48 -0.82
CA LEU A 104 9.01 15.24 -0.42
C LEU A 104 10.14 15.20 -1.47
N MET A 105 10.01 14.32 -2.47
CA MET A 105 10.97 14.20 -3.58
C MET A 105 10.70 15.29 -4.62
N LYS A 106 11.73 16.03 -5.07
CA LYS A 106 11.54 17.02 -6.14
C LYS A 106 11.59 16.33 -7.49
N ASN A 107 10.43 16.06 -8.06
CA ASN A 107 10.34 15.63 -9.45
C ASN A 107 10.61 16.81 -10.39
N SER A 108 11.88 17.13 -10.71
CA SER A 108 12.33 17.73 -11.99
C SER A 108 13.71 18.42 -11.90
N ARG A 109 14.45 18.34 -13.02
CA ARG A 109 15.67 19.12 -13.32
C ARG A 109 15.50 20.65 -13.14
N ASP A 110 14.28 21.18 -13.10
CA ASP A 110 13.99 22.63 -13.02
C ASP A 110 13.20 23.08 -11.78
N GLY A 111 12.95 22.21 -10.80
CA GLY A 111 12.18 22.56 -9.60
C GLY A 111 10.69 22.84 -9.83
N LYS A 112 10.17 22.49 -11.02
CA LYS A 112 8.74 22.46 -11.33
C LYS A 112 8.20 21.05 -11.04
N SER A 113 7.39 20.89 -10.01
CA SER A 113 6.70 19.63 -9.74
C SER A 113 5.23 19.90 -9.39
N TYR A 114 4.33 19.32 -10.19
CA TYR A 114 3.02 18.74 -9.81
C TYR A 114 2.73 17.54 -10.73
N SER A 115 1.91 16.60 -10.26
CA SER A 115 1.31 15.53 -11.08
C SER A 115 -0.18 15.81 -11.38
N THR A 116 -0.57 15.47 -12.62
CA THR A 116 -1.88 15.09 -13.18
C THR A 116 -3.15 15.98 -13.11
N ASN A 117 -3.37 16.95 -12.20
CA ASN A 117 -4.65 17.71 -12.22
C ASN A 117 -4.57 19.21 -11.85
N LEU A 118 -4.60 20.07 -12.87
CA LEU A 118 -4.53 21.53 -12.76
C LEU A 118 -5.66 22.14 -11.90
N ALA A 119 -6.79 21.46 -11.76
CA ALA A 119 -7.95 21.99 -11.04
C ALA A 119 -7.72 22.17 -9.53
N TYR A 120 -6.72 21.47 -8.96
CA TYR A 120 -6.41 21.47 -7.51
C TYR A 120 -5.10 22.21 -7.17
N THR A 121 -4.53 22.89 -8.17
CA THR A 121 -3.22 23.53 -8.05
C THR A 121 -3.34 24.88 -7.33
N PRO A 122 -2.45 25.22 -6.39
CA PRO A 122 -2.44 26.51 -5.72
C PRO A 122 -2.34 27.68 -6.71
N PRO A 123 -3.05 28.80 -6.49
CA PRO A 123 -3.11 29.92 -7.44
C PRO A 123 -1.75 30.48 -7.80
N GLU A 124 -0.85 30.60 -6.82
CA GLU A 124 0.50 31.10 -7.01
C GLU A 124 1.37 30.18 -7.89
N TYR A 125 1.16 28.87 -7.80
CA TYR A 125 1.89 27.91 -8.63
C TYR A 125 1.48 28.03 -10.10
N LEU A 126 0.19 28.25 -10.39
CA LEU A 126 -0.26 28.51 -11.76
C LEU A 126 0.43 29.74 -12.39
N ARG A 127 0.81 30.72 -11.56
CA ARG A 127 1.49 31.94 -11.99
C ARG A 127 3.00 31.77 -12.16
N ASN A 128 3.67 31.09 -11.22
CA ASN A 128 5.14 31.09 -11.15
C ASN A 128 5.80 29.70 -11.31
N GLY A 129 5.02 28.62 -11.32
CA GLY A 129 5.48 27.24 -11.43
C GLY A 129 6.33 26.75 -10.25
N ARG A 130 6.23 27.36 -9.07
CA ARG A 130 7.04 27.02 -7.87
C ARG A 130 6.16 26.70 -6.68
N VAL A 131 6.47 25.58 -6.01
CA VAL A 131 5.84 25.20 -4.74
C VAL A 131 6.48 25.98 -3.61
N THR A 132 5.66 26.60 -2.77
CA THR A 132 6.09 27.27 -1.53
C THR A 132 5.49 26.54 -0.31
N PRO A 133 5.96 26.81 0.92
CA PRO A 133 5.33 26.27 2.12
C PRO A 133 3.82 26.58 2.18
N GLU A 134 3.42 27.77 1.75
CA GLU A 134 2.01 28.19 1.71
C GLU A 134 1.21 27.41 0.65
N SER A 135 1.84 26.98 -0.45
CA SER A 135 1.23 26.09 -1.44
C SER A 135 0.89 24.73 -0.82
N VAL A 136 1.72 24.22 0.10
CA VAL A 136 1.45 22.98 0.84
C VAL A 136 0.22 23.15 1.74
N ILE A 137 0.10 24.29 2.42
CA ILE A 137 -1.06 24.62 3.26
C ILE A 137 -2.35 24.70 2.42
N PHE A 138 -2.28 25.27 1.21
CA PHE A 138 -3.42 25.27 0.30
C PHE A 138 -3.85 23.85 -0.07
N SER A 139 -2.90 22.99 -0.46
CA SER A 139 -3.18 21.58 -0.76
C SER A 139 -3.74 20.83 0.45
N PHE A 140 -3.26 21.11 1.66
CA PHE A 140 -3.85 20.58 2.90
C PHE A 140 -5.32 20.99 3.04
N GLY A 141 -5.63 22.26 2.75
CA GLY A 141 -7.01 22.75 2.69
C GLY A 141 -7.89 21.94 1.73
N THR A 142 -7.37 21.53 0.57
CA THR A 142 -8.12 20.67 -0.37
C THR A 142 -8.40 19.28 0.21
N VAL A 143 -7.48 18.70 0.98
CA VAL A 143 -7.68 17.42 1.67
C VAL A 143 -8.73 17.56 2.76
N LEU A 144 -8.78 18.67 3.50
CA LEU A 144 -9.85 18.92 4.46
C LEU A 144 -11.24 18.93 3.80
N LEU A 145 -11.35 19.48 2.58
CA LEU A 145 -12.61 19.45 1.83
C LEU A 145 -13.01 18.05 1.39
N ASP A 146 -12.05 17.25 0.96
CA ASP A 146 -12.29 15.84 0.65
C ASP A 146 -12.82 15.13 1.90
N LEU A 147 -12.18 15.33 3.05
CA LEU A 147 -12.60 14.73 4.34
C LEU A 147 -14.00 15.20 4.77
N LEU A 148 -14.33 16.48 4.60
CA LEU A 148 -15.66 17.00 4.94
C LEU A 148 -16.75 16.39 4.03
N SER A 149 -16.50 16.34 2.73
CA SER A 149 -17.51 16.02 1.71
C SER A 149 -17.59 14.57 1.28
N GLY A 150 -16.56 13.77 1.58
CA GLY A 150 -16.43 12.40 1.07
C GLY A 150 -16.24 12.33 -0.44
N LYS A 151 -15.90 13.46 -1.09
CA LYS A 151 -15.82 13.59 -2.55
C LYS A 151 -14.59 14.37 -2.92
N ARG A 152 -14.00 14.04 -4.08
CA ARG A 152 -12.88 14.79 -4.62
C ARG A 152 -13.42 16.04 -5.33
N ILE A 153 -13.45 17.19 -4.66
CA ILE A 153 -14.10 18.40 -5.20
C ILE A 153 -13.07 19.47 -5.60
N PRO A 154 -13.08 19.97 -6.85
CA PRO A 154 -12.16 21.02 -7.27
C PRO A 154 -12.31 22.32 -6.45
N PRO A 155 -11.20 22.94 -5.99
CA PRO A 155 -11.21 24.21 -5.29
C PRO A 155 -11.91 25.35 -6.04
N THR A 156 -11.93 25.35 -7.38
CA THR A 156 -12.63 26.40 -8.16
C THR A 156 -14.15 26.36 -7.96
N HIS A 157 -14.74 25.18 -7.84
CA HIS A 157 -16.15 25.01 -7.51
C HIS A 157 -16.43 25.32 -6.03
N ILE A 158 -15.46 25.04 -5.15
CA ILE A 158 -15.61 25.22 -3.71
C ILE A 158 -15.27 26.62 -3.22
N ILE A 159 -14.31 27.36 -3.77
CA ILE A 159 -14.00 28.71 -3.30
C ILE A 159 -15.23 29.60 -3.49
N TYR A 160 -15.95 29.46 -4.61
CA TYR A 160 -17.25 30.10 -4.79
C TYR A 160 -18.27 29.60 -3.76
N PHE A 161 -18.33 28.29 -3.50
CA PHE A 161 -19.24 27.70 -2.51
C PHE A 161 -18.93 28.12 -1.06
N ILE A 162 -17.68 28.05 -0.59
CA ILE A 162 -17.20 28.44 0.76
C ILE A 162 -17.28 29.94 0.96
N MET A 163 -16.98 30.77 -0.04
CA MET A 163 -17.19 32.21 0.09
C MET A 163 -18.68 32.53 0.26
N ASN A 164 -19.56 31.84 -0.48
CA ASN A 164 -21.01 31.96 -0.30
C ASN A 164 -21.51 31.29 1.00
N LEU A 165 -20.89 30.19 1.44
CA LEU A 165 -21.23 29.43 2.63
C LEU A 165 -20.83 30.19 3.89
N LYS A 166 -19.65 30.82 3.91
CA LYS A 166 -19.21 31.70 4.99
C LYS A 166 -20.12 32.92 5.09
N ARG A 167 -20.44 33.55 3.95
CA ARG A 167 -21.41 34.65 3.88
C ARG A 167 -22.83 34.23 4.30
N ALA A 168 -23.20 32.95 4.10
CA ALA A 168 -24.47 32.39 4.54
C ALA A 168 -24.46 31.89 6.00
N LEU A 169 -23.32 31.42 6.52
CA LEU A 169 -23.09 31.00 7.91
C LEU A 169 -23.07 32.21 8.84
N ASP A 170 -22.47 33.32 8.40
CA ASP A 170 -22.52 34.62 9.08
C ASP A 170 -23.96 35.17 9.14
N MET A 171 -24.82 34.78 8.20
CA MET A 171 -26.21 35.27 8.07
C MET A 171 -27.25 34.30 8.69
N ILE A 172 -26.93 33.01 8.82
CA ILE A 172 -27.83 31.96 9.30
C ILE A 172 -27.03 30.99 10.19
N ARG A 173 -27.06 31.26 11.50
CA ARG A 173 -26.53 30.42 12.61
C ARG A 173 -26.49 28.90 12.31
N GLY A 174 -25.37 28.40 11.75
CA GLY A 174 -25.01 26.98 11.71
C GLY A 174 -25.83 26.03 10.81
N LYS A 175 -26.92 26.46 10.15
CA LYS A 175 -27.82 25.53 9.43
C LYS A 175 -27.33 25.04 8.06
N ASN A 176 -26.23 25.58 7.52
CA ASN A 176 -25.82 25.33 6.14
C ASN A 176 -24.59 24.41 5.99
N ILE A 177 -23.92 24.05 7.09
CA ILE A 177 -22.74 23.16 7.05
C ILE A 177 -23.08 21.77 6.48
N LEU A 178 -24.31 21.30 6.73
CA LEU A 178 -24.83 20.01 6.25
C LEU A 178 -24.75 19.82 4.73
N VAL A 179 -24.76 20.91 3.95
CA VAL A 179 -24.67 20.84 2.49
C VAL A 179 -23.27 20.44 2.01
N LEU A 180 -22.24 20.75 2.79
CA LEU A 180 -20.86 20.37 2.51
C LEU A 180 -20.52 18.97 3.03
N MET A 181 -21.21 18.52 4.09
CA MET A 181 -20.89 17.28 4.77
C MET A 181 -21.26 16.05 3.93
N ASP A 182 -20.44 15.02 4.04
CA ASP A 182 -20.72 13.72 3.45
C ASP A 182 -22.02 13.13 4.00
N SER A 183 -22.94 12.78 3.10
CA SER A 183 -24.21 12.17 3.45
C SER A 183 -24.05 10.81 4.14
N HIS A 184 -22.97 10.07 3.89
CA HIS A 184 -22.69 8.77 4.52
C HIS A 184 -22.32 8.88 6.00
N LEU A 185 -22.03 10.09 6.51
CA LEU A 185 -21.84 10.27 7.94
C LEU A 185 -23.16 10.20 8.72
N GLU A 186 -24.32 10.35 8.05
CA GLU A 186 -25.66 10.25 8.65
C GLU A 186 -25.85 11.13 9.91
N GLY A 187 -25.14 12.26 9.99
CA GLY A 187 -25.16 13.16 11.14
C GLY A 187 -24.29 12.73 12.33
N ASN A 188 -23.49 11.66 12.19
CA ASN A 188 -22.56 11.17 13.22
C ASN A 188 -21.28 12.02 13.31
N PHE A 189 -21.43 13.33 13.55
CA PHE A 189 -20.34 14.28 13.79
C PHE A 189 -20.82 15.42 14.71
N SER A 190 -19.91 16.01 15.50
CA SER A 190 -20.23 17.24 16.24
C SER A 190 -20.26 18.42 15.29
N THR A 191 -21.27 19.29 15.46
CA THR A 191 -21.38 20.51 14.66
C THR A 191 -20.24 21.48 14.97
N GLU A 192 -19.76 21.51 16.21
CA GLU A 192 -18.61 22.31 16.65
C GLU A 192 -17.30 21.82 16.02
N GLU A 193 -17.06 20.51 16.01
CA GLU A 193 -15.90 19.90 15.34
C GLU A 193 -15.92 20.19 13.83
N ALA A 194 -17.08 19.99 13.19
CA ALA A 194 -17.24 20.25 11.76
C ALA A 194 -17.04 21.72 11.41
N THR A 195 -17.58 22.64 12.22
CA THR A 195 -17.41 24.08 12.03
C THR A 195 -15.94 24.47 12.15
N THR A 196 -15.23 23.94 13.15
CA THR A 196 -13.79 24.17 13.32
C THR A 196 -13.00 23.69 12.10
N LEU A 197 -13.32 22.52 11.55
CA LEU A 197 -12.65 21.96 10.38
C LEU A 197 -12.94 22.77 9.09
N VAL A 198 -14.18 23.24 8.91
CA VAL A 198 -14.58 24.14 7.81
C VAL A 198 -13.84 25.47 7.89
N ASP A 199 -13.75 26.07 9.09
CA ASP A 199 -13.03 27.32 9.30
C ASP A 199 -11.54 27.17 9.04
N LEU A 200 -10.95 26.04 9.42
CA LEU A 200 -9.57 25.72 9.12
C LEU A 200 -9.36 25.54 7.61
N ALA A 201 -10.22 24.79 6.92
CA ALA A 201 -10.18 24.64 5.47
C ALA A 201 -10.29 25.99 4.75
N SER A 202 -11.20 26.86 5.20
CA SER A 202 -11.36 28.22 4.67
C SER A 202 -10.11 29.06 4.82
N GLN A 203 -9.40 28.96 5.97
CA GLN A 203 -8.14 29.65 6.19
C GLN A 203 -7.00 29.08 5.31
N CYS A 204 -6.94 27.77 5.12
CA CYS A 204 -5.95 27.13 4.26
C CYS A 204 -6.12 27.50 2.77
N LEU A 205 -7.37 27.71 2.34
CA LEU A 205 -7.73 27.99 0.95
C LEU A 205 -7.79 29.49 0.60
N GLN A 206 -7.26 30.37 1.47
CA GLN A 206 -7.15 31.79 1.15
C GLN A 206 -6.36 32.00 -0.15
N TYR A 207 -6.86 32.92 -0.98
CA TYR A 207 -6.24 33.21 -2.27
C TYR A 207 -4.81 33.74 -2.09
N GLU A 208 -4.63 34.71 -1.19
CA GLU A 208 -3.33 35.27 -0.84
C GLU A 208 -2.54 34.31 0.06
N PRO A 209 -1.34 33.86 -0.35
CA PRO A 209 -0.55 32.88 0.42
C PRO A 209 -0.24 33.29 1.86
N ARG A 210 -0.02 34.60 2.07
CA ARG A 210 0.33 35.17 3.39
C ARG A 210 -0.81 35.10 4.43
N ASP A 211 -2.05 34.93 3.98
CA ASP A 211 -3.23 34.86 4.87
C ASP A 211 -3.50 33.43 5.34
N ARG A 212 -2.75 32.45 4.82
CA ARG A 212 -2.85 31.04 5.18
C ARG A 212 -2.14 30.76 6.51
N PRO A 213 -2.62 29.82 7.33
CA PRO A 213 -1.97 29.44 8.59
C PRO A 213 -0.64 28.70 8.34
N ASN A 214 0.23 28.65 9.35
CA ASN A 214 1.41 27.78 9.33
C ASN A 214 1.08 26.38 9.88
N THR A 215 1.98 25.41 9.66
CA THR A 215 1.83 24.01 10.12
C THR A 215 1.60 23.90 11.63
N LYS A 216 2.29 24.71 12.45
CA LYS A 216 2.09 24.76 13.91
C LYS A 216 0.65 25.08 14.29
N LYS A 217 0.03 26.04 13.61
CA LYS A 217 -1.37 26.42 13.82
C LYS A 217 -2.32 25.31 13.37
N LEU A 218 -2.00 24.56 12.31
CA LEU A 218 -2.78 23.39 11.89
C LEU A 218 -2.84 22.36 13.02
N VAL A 219 -1.67 21.97 13.56
CA VAL A 219 -1.55 20.99 14.64
C VAL A 219 -2.27 21.49 15.90
N ALA A 220 -2.06 22.74 16.31
CA ALA A 220 -2.71 23.31 17.48
C ALA A 220 -4.25 23.38 17.36
N THR A 221 -4.79 23.55 16.15
CA THR A 221 -6.24 23.60 15.90
C THR A 221 -6.84 22.19 15.88
N LEU A 222 -6.10 21.19 15.38
CA LEU A 222 -6.60 19.83 15.17
C LEU A 222 -6.38 18.90 16.37
N ALA A 223 -5.38 19.17 17.22
CA ALA A 223 -5.09 18.36 18.40
C ALA A 223 -6.30 18.24 19.36
N PRO A 224 -7.04 19.33 19.68
CA PRO A 224 -8.21 19.25 20.56
C PRO A 224 -9.38 18.46 19.96
N LEU A 225 -9.42 18.26 18.64
CA LEU A 225 -10.48 17.53 17.96
C LEU A 225 -10.29 16.01 18.01
N GLN A 226 -9.19 15.51 18.58
CA GLN A 226 -8.93 14.08 18.74
C GLN A 226 -9.74 13.48 19.90
N THR A 227 -11.07 13.45 19.77
CA THR A 227 -12.01 13.07 20.84
C THR A 227 -12.08 11.56 21.12
N LYS A 228 -11.51 10.72 20.25
CA LYS A 228 -11.47 9.25 20.38
C LYS A 228 -10.05 8.70 20.22
N SER A 229 -9.04 9.41 20.73
CA SER A 229 -7.63 9.01 20.68
C SER A 229 -7.36 7.62 21.28
N GLU A 230 -8.16 7.19 22.25
CA GLU A 230 -8.05 5.86 22.88
C GLU A 230 -8.54 4.71 22.00
N ILE A 231 -9.41 4.97 21.01
CA ILE A 231 -9.91 3.93 20.11
C ILE A 231 -8.86 3.65 19.04
N PRO A 232 -8.37 2.40 18.91
CA PRO A 232 -7.37 2.06 17.90
C PRO A 232 -7.87 2.28 16.47
N SER A 233 -6.96 2.64 15.57
CA SER A 233 -7.30 2.97 14.18
C SER A 233 -7.91 1.81 13.40
N TYR A 234 -7.44 0.58 13.62
CA TYR A 234 -8.01 -0.62 13.02
C TYR A 234 -9.50 -0.80 13.35
N VAL A 235 -9.93 -0.47 14.58
CA VAL A 235 -11.34 -0.51 14.97
C VAL A 235 -12.14 0.52 14.18
N MET A 236 -11.59 1.73 14.01
CA MET A 236 -12.24 2.80 13.26
C MET A 236 -12.37 2.51 11.75
N LEU A 237 -11.45 1.72 11.18
CA LEU A 237 -11.50 1.28 9.79
C LEU A 237 -12.29 -0.03 9.59
N GLY A 238 -12.77 -0.65 10.67
CA GLY A 238 -13.40 -1.97 10.58
C GLY A 238 -12.44 -3.07 10.14
N ILE A 239 -11.14 -2.87 10.32
CA ILE A 239 -10.13 -3.90 10.08
C ILE A 239 -10.30 -4.93 11.19
N GLN A 240 -10.66 -6.15 10.78
CA GLN A 240 -10.63 -7.30 11.69
C GLN A 240 -9.17 -7.57 12.03
N LYS A 241 -8.72 -7.13 13.20
CA LYS A 241 -7.56 -7.77 13.81
C LYS A 241 -8.00 -9.20 14.09
N HIS A 242 -7.42 -10.16 13.37
CA HIS A 242 -7.22 -11.46 13.97
C HIS A 242 -6.48 -11.16 15.27
N GLU A 243 -7.14 -11.37 16.41
CA GLU A 243 -6.46 -11.29 17.69
C GLU A 243 -5.24 -12.20 17.58
N GLU A 244 -4.04 -11.61 17.64
CA GLU A 244 -2.90 -12.33 18.15
C GLU A 244 -3.26 -12.69 19.59
N ALA A 245 -3.94 -13.84 19.72
CA ALA A 245 -4.05 -14.53 20.99
C ALA A 245 -2.65 -14.61 21.58
N PRO A 246 -2.48 -14.41 22.90
CA PRO A 246 -1.18 -14.51 23.54
C PRO A 246 -0.53 -15.81 23.09
N ALA A 247 0.68 -15.73 22.56
CA ALA A 247 1.46 -16.82 21.97
C ALA A 247 1.39 -18.12 22.78
N THR A 248 0.32 -18.89 22.57
CA THR A 248 -0.04 -20.17 23.20
C THR A 248 -1.32 -20.70 22.54
N LEU A 249 -1.39 -20.65 21.22
CA LEU A 249 -2.12 -21.66 20.47
C LEU A 249 -1.12 -22.21 19.46
N GLN A 250 -0.59 -23.40 19.76
CA GLN A 250 0.00 -24.25 18.73
C GLN A 250 -1.13 -24.61 17.77
N HIS A 251 -1.42 -23.71 16.83
CA HIS A 251 -2.16 -24.05 15.63
C HIS A 251 -1.29 -25.08 14.90
N SER A 252 -1.83 -26.27 14.66
CA SER A 252 -1.11 -27.29 13.89
C SER A 252 -0.94 -26.74 12.48
N LEU A 253 0.28 -26.30 12.15
CA LEU A 253 0.65 -25.93 10.79
C LEU A 253 0.22 -27.06 9.84
N SER A 254 -0.15 -26.70 8.60
CA SER A 254 -0.34 -27.71 7.56
C SER A 254 0.94 -28.55 7.38
N PRO A 255 0.88 -29.75 6.78
CA PRO A 255 2.09 -30.51 6.49
C PRO A 255 3.15 -29.71 5.72
N MET A 256 2.70 -28.79 4.85
CA MET A 256 3.60 -27.87 4.14
C MET A 256 4.20 -26.82 5.08
N GLY A 257 3.37 -26.21 5.94
CA GLY A 257 3.83 -25.22 6.91
C GLY A 257 4.81 -25.79 7.93
N GLU A 258 4.58 -27.01 8.42
CA GLU A 258 5.52 -27.68 9.33
C GLU A 258 6.85 -28.00 8.65
N ALA A 259 6.81 -28.50 7.41
CA ALA A 259 8.01 -28.76 6.62
C ALA A 259 8.82 -27.48 6.37
N CYS A 260 8.15 -26.37 6.04
CA CYS A 260 8.80 -25.08 5.82
C CYS A 260 9.37 -24.47 7.10
N SER A 261 8.65 -24.55 8.22
CA SER A 261 9.12 -24.08 9.53
C SER A 261 10.41 -24.80 9.97
N ARG A 262 10.50 -26.11 9.70
CA ARG A 262 11.69 -26.93 9.99
C ARG A 262 12.77 -26.84 8.90
N MET A 263 12.50 -26.12 7.80
CA MET A 263 13.32 -26.11 6.59
C MET A 263 13.63 -27.53 6.06
N ASP A 264 12.69 -28.45 6.22
CA ASP A 264 12.81 -29.82 5.71
C ASP A 264 12.51 -29.84 4.22
N LEU A 265 13.54 -29.55 3.42
CA LEU A 265 13.44 -29.54 1.96
C LEU A 265 12.98 -30.88 1.38
N THR A 266 13.23 -32.01 2.08
CA THR A 266 12.80 -33.34 1.61
C THR A 266 11.30 -33.52 1.80
N ALA A 267 10.75 -33.07 2.92
CA ALA A 267 9.31 -33.05 3.14
C ALA A 267 8.59 -32.09 2.17
N ILE A 268 9.13 -30.89 1.95
CA ILE A 268 8.59 -29.93 0.97
C ILE A 268 8.58 -30.55 -0.44
N HIS A 269 9.66 -31.24 -0.82
CA HIS A 269 9.76 -31.96 -2.10
C HIS A 269 8.64 -32.98 -2.27
N GLN A 270 8.44 -33.85 -1.27
CA GLN A 270 7.39 -34.88 -1.31
C GLN A 270 6.01 -34.26 -1.46
N ILE A 271 5.73 -33.18 -0.72
CA ILE A 271 4.45 -32.47 -0.81
C ILE A 271 4.25 -31.92 -2.21
N LEU A 272 5.22 -31.18 -2.78
CA LEU A 272 5.12 -30.62 -4.14
C LEU A 272 4.97 -31.68 -5.25
N VAL A 273 5.53 -32.88 -5.04
CA VAL A 273 5.31 -34.03 -5.94
C VAL A 273 3.87 -34.53 -5.85
N MET A 274 3.31 -34.64 -4.63
CA MET A 274 1.96 -35.17 -4.39
C MET A 274 0.84 -34.19 -4.77
N THR A 275 1.05 -32.88 -4.62
CA THR A 275 0.03 -31.86 -4.95
C THR A 275 -0.16 -31.69 -6.47
N HIS A 276 0.75 -32.22 -7.28
CA HIS A 276 0.75 -32.11 -8.74
C HIS A 276 0.60 -30.65 -9.21
N TYR A 277 -0.43 -30.34 -10.01
CA TYR A 277 -0.76 -28.99 -10.50
C TYR A 277 -2.18 -28.58 -10.09
N LYS A 278 -2.71 -29.15 -9.00
CA LYS A 278 -4.09 -28.91 -8.56
C LYS A 278 -4.38 -27.43 -8.28
N ASP A 279 -3.35 -26.66 -7.94
CA ASP A 279 -3.46 -25.23 -7.66
C ASP A 279 -3.30 -24.34 -8.92
N ASP A 280 -3.02 -24.92 -10.09
CA ASP A 280 -2.96 -24.19 -11.36
C ASP A 280 -4.35 -24.09 -12.04
N GLU A 281 -5.37 -24.82 -11.55
CA GLU A 281 -6.73 -24.86 -12.12
C GLU A 281 -7.42 -23.47 -11.99
N GLY A 282 -7.44 -22.72 -13.09
CA GLY A 282 -8.00 -21.37 -13.18
C GLY A 282 -7.09 -20.35 -13.89
N THR A 283 -5.81 -20.67 -14.10
CA THR A 283 -4.83 -19.77 -14.74
C THR A 283 -4.64 -19.99 -16.23
N ASN A 284 -5.25 -21.03 -16.82
CA ASN A 284 -5.10 -21.37 -18.23
C ASN A 284 -6.48 -21.62 -18.90
N GLU A 285 -7.10 -20.57 -19.42
CA GLU A 285 -8.09 -20.72 -20.50
C GLU A 285 -7.32 -20.97 -21.79
N LEU A 286 -7.36 -22.21 -22.27
CA LEU A 286 -6.72 -22.58 -23.52
C LEU A 286 -7.59 -22.12 -24.69
N SER A 287 -7.07 -21.18 -25.50
CA SER A 287 -7.70 -20.74 -26.75
C SER A 287 -7.25 -21.62 -27.92
N PHE A 288 -8.11 -21.76 -28.94
CA PHE A 288 -8.03 -22.62 -30.13
C PHE A 288 -6.71 -22.62 -30.96
N GLN A 289 -5.66 -21.88 -30.56
CA GLN A 289 -4.32 -21.88 -31.18
C GLN A 289 -3.40 -23.05 -30.73
N GLU A 290 -3.94 -24.02 -29.99
CA GLU A 290 -3.27 -25.10 -29.23
C GLU A 290 -2.35 -26.11 -29.98
N TRP A 291 -1.96 -25.90 -31.24
CA TRP A 291 -1.22 -26.92 -32.01
C TRP A 291 0.09 -26.48 -32.67
N THR A 292 0.75 -25.43 -32.17
CA THR A 292 2.09 -25.05 -32.65
C THR A 292 3.18 -26.00 -32.13
N GLN A 293 4.26 -26.18 -32.89
CA GLN A 293 5.42 -26.99 -32.46
C GLN A 293 6.05 -26.43 -31.18
N GLN A 294 6.11 -25.11 -31.06
CA GLN A 294 6.62 -24.40 -29.89
C GLN A 294 5.87 -24.74 -28.60
N MET A 295 4.53 -24.86 -28.66
CA MET A 295 3.72 -25.27 -27.51
C MET A 295 4.03 -26.71 -27.10
N ARG A 296 4.17 -27.62 -28.07
CA ARG A 296 4.54 -29.02 -27.80
C ARG A 296 5.92 -29.12 -27.13
N ASP A 297 6.91 -28.39 -27.64
CA ASP A 297 8.27 -28.41 -27.10
C ASP A 297 8.33 -27.83 -25.67
N MET A 298 7.49 -26.84 -25.37
CA MET A 298 7.37 -26.26 -24.04
C MET A 298 6.69 -27.21 -23.04
N LEU A 299 5.56 -27.82 -23.41
CA LEU A 299 4.92 -28.86 -22.58
C LEU A 299 5.84 -30.08 -22.36
N GLU A 300 6.64 -30.42 -23.38
CA GLU A 300 7.68 -31.45 -23.29
C GLU A 300 8.76 -31.08 -22.26
N ALA A 301 9.23 -29.84 -22.28
CA ALA A 301 10.20 -29.33 -21.31
C ALA A 301 9.67 -29.39 -19.87
N ARG A 302 8.42 -28.96 -19.65
CA ARG A 302 7.74 -29.11 -18.35
C ARG A 302 7.68 -30.57 -17.90
N ARG A 303 7.28 -31.48 -18.79
CA ARG A 303 7.19 -32.91 -18.48
C ARG A 303 8.55 -33.52 -18.13
N ARG A 304 9.61 -33.17 -18.86
CA ARG A 304 10.99 -33.59 -18.53
C ARG A 304 11.44 -33.02 -17.18
N GLY A 305 11.13 -31.75 -16.92
CA GLY A 305 11.38 -31.11 -15.63
C GLY A 305 10.69 -31.81 -14.47
N ASP A 306 9.42 -32.20 -14.64
CA ASP A 306 8.66 -32.93 -13.62
C ASP A 306 9.21 -34.33 -13.34
N PHE A 307 9.72 -35.02 -14.38
CA PHE A 307 10.38 -36.32 -14.22
C PHE A 307 11.69 -36.16 -13.44
N ALA A 308 12.55 -35.22 -13.84
CA ALA A 308 13.80 -34.93 -13.16
C ALA A 308 13.57 -34.46 -11.72
N PHE A 309 12.56 -33.62 -11.48
CA PHE A 309 12.16 -33.17 -10.15
C PHE A 309 11.78 -34.35 -9.26
N ARG A 310 10.96 -35.29 -9.76
CA ARG A 310 10.56 -36.49 -9.01
C ARG A 310 11.76 -37.38 -8.68
N ASP A 311 12.68 -37.55 -9.62
CA ASP A 311 13.90 -38.35 -9.47
C ASP A 311 14.99 -37.64 -8.66
N LYS A 312 14.71 -36.42 -8.15
CA LYS A 312 15.63 -35.58 -7.38
C LYS A 312 16.89 -35.16 -8.16
N ASP A 313 16.84 -35.21 -9.49
CA ASP A 313 17.83 -34.57 -10.35
C ASP A 313 17.50 -33.08 -10.51
N PHE A 314 17.82 -32.33 -9.45
CA PHE A 314 17.44 -30.92 -9.35
C PHE A 314 18.11 -30.02 -10.39
N LYS A 315 19.31 -30.37 -10.87
CA LYS A 315 20.01 -29.60 -11.91
C LYS A 315 19.31 -29.71 -13.25
N THR A 316 19.02 -30.95 -13.67
CA THR A 316 18.25 -31.19 -14.90
C THR A 316 16.85 -30.61 -14.81
N ALA A 317 16.21 -30.67 -13.63
CA ALA A 317 14.91 -30.05 -13.40
C ALA A 317 14.96 -28.52 -13.59
N ILE A 318 15.99 -27.84 -13.06
CA ILE A 318 16.18 -26.38 -13.25
C ILE A 318 16.31 -26.03 -14.74
N GLU A 319 17.12 -26.78 -15.50
CA GLU A 319 17.30 -26.54 -16.94
C GLU A 319 15.98 -26.69 -17.69
N CYS A 320 15.24 -27.77 -17.43
CA CYS A 320 13.97 -28.05 -18.09
C CYS A 320 12.89 -27.01 -17.73
N TYR A 321 12.79 -26.61 -16.47
CA TYR A 321 11.84 -25.58 -16.05
C TYR A 321 12.21 -24.19 -16.58
N SER A 322 13.51 -23.89 -16.70
CA SER A 322 13.96 -22.64 -17.34
C SER A 322 13.60 -22.61 -18.81
N GLN A 323 13.79 -23.70 -19.53
CA GLN A 323 13.32 -23.83 -20.92
C GLN A 323 11.80 -23.62 -21.04
N PHE A 324 11.00 -24.14 -20.10
CA PHE A 324 9.55 -23.89 -20.08
C PHE A 324 9.23 -22.40 -19.89
N ILE A 325 9.89 -21.75 -18.93
CA ILE A 325 9.66 -20.35 -18.57
C ILE A 325 10.11 -19.38 -19.68
N ASP A 326 11.28 -19.60 -20.26
CA ASP A 326 11.87 -18.71 -21.27
C ASP A 326 11.04 -18.65 -22.57
N VAL A 327 10.27 -19.70 -22.88
CA VAL A 327 9.35 -19.72 -24.02
C VAL A 327 8.15 -18.77 -23.79
N GLY A 328 7.78 -18.50 -22.54
CA GLY A 328 6.89 -17.41 -22.13
C GLY A 328 5.43 -17.51 -22.58
N THR A 329 5.01 -18.60 -23.23
CA THR A 329 3.66 -18.74 -23.80
C THR A 329 2.62 -19.22 -22.78
N MET A 330 3.06 -19.95 -21.74
CA MET A 330 2.22 -20.37 -20.63
C MET A 330 2.95 -20.07 -19.32
N VAL A 331 2.18 -19.72 -18.29
CA VAL A 331 2.70 -19.38 -16.98
C VAL A 331 2.12 -20.37 -15.97
N SER A 332 2.98 -20.92 -15.11
CA SER A 332 2.57 -21.90 -14.08
C SER A 332 3.23 -21.54 -12.75
N PRO A 333 2.45 -21.19 -11.71
CA PRO A 333 3.00 -20.89 -10.39
C PRO A 333 3.67 -22.14 -9.78
N THR A 334 3.14 -23.34 -10.05
CA THR A 334 3.77 -24.60 -9.61
C THR A 334 5.14 -24.83 -10.23
N VAL A 335 5.35 -24.49 -11.50
CA VAL A 335 6.69 -24.63 -12.12
C VAL A 335 7.70 -23.73 -11.42
N TYR A 336 7.33 -22.49 -11.09
CA TYR A 336 8.18 -21.59 -10.31
C TYR A 336 8.47 -22.13 -8.91
N ALA A 337 7.46 -22.62 -8.18
CA ALA A 337 7.68 -23.19 -6.85
C ALA A 337 8.60 -24.43 -6.87
N ARG A 338 8.45 -25.31 -7.86
CA ARG A 338 9.33 -26.49 -8.02
C ARG A 338 10.75 -26.09 -8.38
N ARG A 339 10.94 -25.14 -9.31
CA ARG A 339 12.27 -24.64 -9.66
C ARG A 339 12.93 -23.91 -8.48
N SER A 340 12.16 -23.16 -7.69
CA SER A 340 12.62 -22.58 -6.43
C SER A 340 13.14 -23.65 -5.47
N LEU A 341 12.41 -24.76 -5.27
CA LEU A 341 12.89 -25.86 -4.43
C LEU A 341 14.17 -26.50 -4.99
N CYS A 342 14.27 -26.69 -6.30
CA CYS A 342 15.51 -27.19 -6.91
C CYS A 342 16.69 -26.27 -6.63
N HIS A 343 16.48 -24.95 -6.70
CA HIS A 343 17.49 -23.96 -6.36
C HIS A 343 17.89 -24.05 -4.88
N LEU A 344 16.94 -24.22 -3.95
CA LEU A 344 17.23 -24.47 -2.53
C LEU A 344 18.04 -25.75 -2.31
N MET A 345 17.71 -26.83 -3.02
CA MET A 345 18.44 -28.10 -2.97
C MET A 345 19.86 -28.01 -3.58
N CYS A 346 20.12 -26.98 -4.38
CA CYS A 346 21.42 -26.71 -4.99
C CYS A 346 22.15 -25.52 -4.33
N ASP A 347 21.73 -25.08 -3.14
CA ASP A 347 22.29 -23.94 -2.39
C ASP A 347 22.28 -22.60 -3.15
N HIS A 348 21.37 -22.43 -4.13
CA HIS A 348 21.17 -21.19 -4.89
C HIS A 348 20.03 -20.35 -4.29
N HIS A 349 20.20 -19.84 -3.07
CA HIS A 349 19.12 -19.23 -2.28
C HIS A 349 18.49 -17.97 -2.93
N ASP A 350 19.29 -17.08 -3.53
CA ASP A 350 18.76 -15.89 -4.21
C ASP A 350 17.88 -16.23 -5.41
N ALA A 351 18.27 -17.26 -6.18
CA ALA A 351 17.48 -17.73 -7.32
C ALA A 351 16.18 -18.38 -6.84
N ALA A 352 16.24 -19.13 -5.72
CA ALA A 352 15.06 -19.71 -5.11
C ALA A 352 14.05 -18.65 -4.64
N LEU A 353 14.52 -17.56 -4.03
CA LEU A 353 13.65 -16.47 -3.57
C LEU A 353 12.98 -15.78 -4.77
N ARG A 354 13.74 -15.48 -5.84
CA ARG A 354 13.17 -14.86 -7.05
C ARG A 354 12.07 -15.71 -7.67
N ASP A 355 12.27 -17.03 -7.75
CA ASP A 355 11.25 -17.93 -8.28
C ASP A 355 10.01 -18.00 -7.36
N ALA A 356 10.19 -18.01 -6.04
CA ALA A 356 9.09 -18.02 -5.10
C ALA A 356 8.26 -16.71 -5.16
N MET A 357 8.91 -15.56 -5.33
CA MET A 357 8.25 -14.28 -5.58
C MET A 357 7.52 -14.27 -6.92
N GLN A 358 8.11 -14.84 -7.98
CA GLN A 358 7.45 -14.93 -9.27
C GLN A 358 6.21 -15.82 -9.22
N ALA A 359 6.23 -16.91 -8.45
CA ALA A 359 5.06 -17.75 -8.20
C ALA A 359 3.92 -16.94 -7.56
N GLN A 360 4.22 -16.07 -6.59
CA GLN A 360 3.26 -15.15 -5.97
C GLN A 360 2.71 -14.13 -7.00
N CYS A 361 3.54 -13.57 -7.87
CA CYS A 361 3.06 -12.65 -8.92
C CYS A 361 2.04 -13.33 -9.86
N VAL A 362 2.21 -14.63 -10.11
CA VAL A 362 1.30 -15.41 -10.96
C VAL A 362 0.02 -15.78 -10.23
N TYR A 363 0.11 -16.13 -8.96
CA TYR A 363 -1.04 -16.44 -8.11
C TYR A 363 -0.89 -15.78 -6.73
N PRO A 364 -1.43 -14.55 -6.56
CA PRO A 364 -1.22 -13.74 -5.35
C PRO A 364 -1.71 -14.36 -4.04
N ASP A 365 -2.78 -15.16 -4.09
CA ASP A 365 -3.38 -15.79 -2.91
C ASP A 365 -2.87 -17.23 -2.67
N TRP A 366 -1.78 -17.65 -3.31
CA TRP A 366 -1.26 -19.02 -3.20
C TRP A 366 -0.28 -19.19 -2.04
N SER A 367 -0.76 -19.83 -0.96
CA SER A 367 0.03 -20.07 0.26
C SER A 367 1.40 -20.72 0.03
N THR A 368 1.51 -21.66 -0.92
CA THR A 368 2.78 -22.32 -1.26
C THR A 368 3.86 -21.34 -1.71
N ALA A 369 3.49 -20.26 -2.42
CA ALA A 369 4.47 -19.26 -2.84
C ALA A 369 5.13 -18.57 -1.62
N PHE A 370 4.33 -18.20 -0.63
CA PHE A 370 4.81 -17.58 0.61
C PHE A 370 5.65 -18.54 1.44
N TYR A 371 5.24 -19.81 1.56
CA TYR A 371 6.05 -20.84 2.22
C TYR A 371 7.42 -21.01 1.58
N MET A 372 7.50 -21.02 0.24
CA MET A 372 8.77 -21.10 -0.46
C MET A 372 9.64 -19.85 -0.24
N GLN A 373 9.04 -18.65 -0.17
CA GLN A 373 9.75 -17.42 0.20
C GLN A 373 10.32 -17.49 1.61
N ALA A 374 9.53 -17.97 2.59
CA ALA A 374 9.97 -18.12 3.97
C ALA A 374 11.25 -18.99 4.08
N VAL A 375 11.27 -20.13 3.39
CA VAL A 375 12.43 -21.03 3.40
C VAL A 375 13.66 -20.39 2.74
N ALA A 376 13.47 -19.69 1.60
CA ALA A 376 14.57 -19.02 0.92
C ALA A 376 15.15 -17.86 1.76
N LEU A 377 14.29 -17.04 2.37
CA LEU A 377 14.68 -15.95 3.26
C LEU A 377 15.42 -16.46 4.51
N ALA A 378 14.94 -17.56 5.11
CA ALA A 378 15.61 -18.19 6.24
C ALA A 378 17.03 -18.65 5.89
N LYS A 379 17.21 -19.25 4.70
CA LYS A 379 18.52 -19.66 4.16
C LYS A 379 19.44 -18.47 3.82
N LEU A 380 18.87 -17.30 3.58
CA LEU A 380 19.58 -16.02 3.38
C LEU A 380 19.87 -15.28 4.71
N ASN A 381 19.55 -15.88 5.86
CA ASN A 381 19.66 -15.28 7.21
C ASN A 381 18.73 -14.07 7.45
N MET A 382 17.66 -13.94 6.68
CA MET A 382 16.63 -12.91 6.84
C MET A 382 15.48 -13.46 7.72
N GLN A 383 15.78 -13.67 9.01
CA GLN A 383 14.89 -14.41 9.92
C GLN A 383 13.56 -13.71 10.21
N SER A 384 13.54 -12.37 10.30
CA SER A 384 12.28 -11.62 10.47
C SER A 384 11.36 -11.86 9.28
N ASP A 385 11.89 -11.63 8.08
CA ASP A 385 11.11 -11.71 6.84
C ASP A 385 10.65 -13.15 6.57
N ALA A 386 11.46 -14.14 6.97
CA ALA A 386 11.09 -15.55 6.91
C ALA A 386 9.91 -15.90 7.82
N ILE A 387 9.88 -15.35 9.05
CA ILE A 387 8.76 -15.54 9.99
C ILE A 387 7.50 -14.89 9.44
N ASP A 388 7.60 -13.66 8.94
CA ASP A 388 6.48 -12.92 8.38
C ASP A 388 5.85 -13.68 7.20
N MET A 389 6.67 -14.20 6.27
CA MET A 389 6.20 -15.01 5.14
C MET A 389 5.55 -16.33 5.58
N LEU A 390 6.04 -16.95 6.65
CA LEU A 390 5.48 -18.19 7.17
C LEU A 390 4.11 -17.95 7.84
N GLN A 391 3.95 -16.84 8.55
CA GLN A 391 2.67 -16.42 9.13
C GLN A 391 1.65 -16.09 8.04
N GLU A 392 2.04 -15.32 7.03
CA GLU A 392 1.17 -14.96 5.89
C GLU A 392 0.68 -16.22 5.15
N ALA A 393 1.57 -17.18 4.89
CA ALA A 393 1.22 -18.45 4.27
C ALA A 393 0.17 -19.24 5.07
N SER A 394 0.32 -19.28 6.40
CA SER A 394 -0.63 -19.96 7.30
C SER A 394 -2.00 -19.28 7.27
N MET A 395 -2.05 -17.95 7.28
CA MET A 395 -3.31 -17.19 7.20
C MET A 395 -4.05 -17.43 5.88
N LEU A 396 -3.33 -17.52 4.75
CA LEU A 396 -3.92 -17.82 3.45
C LEU A 396 -4.53 -19.23 3.39
N GLU A 397 -3.88 -20.22 4.01
CA GLU A 397 -4.44 -21.58 4.08
C GLU A 397 -5.72 -21.64 4.92
N GLU A 398 -5.77 -20.93 6.05
CA GLU A 398 -6.95 -20.84 6.89
C GLU A 398 -8.12 -20.17 6.15
N LYS A 399 -7.84 -19.08 5.43
CA LYS A 399 -8.83 -18.38 4.61
C LYS A 399 -9.41 -19.29 3.53
N ARG A 400 -8.57 -20.10 2.86
CA ARG A 400 -9.00 -21.07 1.85
C ARG A 400 -9.86 -22.20 2.45
N GLN A 401 -9.51 -22.70 3.63
CA GLN A 401 -10.27 -23.74 4.32
C GLN A 401 -11.63 -23.24 4.84
N ASN A 402 -11.69 -22.00 5.32
CA ASN A 402 -12.93 -21.38 5.80
C ASN A 402 -13.86 -20.96 4.66
N GLY A 403 -13.32 -20.50 3.53
CA GLY A 403 -14.10 -20.18 2.33
C GLY A 403 -14.77 -21.40 1.67
N GLY A 404 -14.19 -22.59 1.82
CA GLY A 404 -14.76 -23.84 1.28
C GLY A 404 -15.93 -24.43 2.09
N LYS A 405 -16.17 -23.95 3.32
CA LYS A 405 -17.29 -24.42 4.16
C LYS A 405 -18.59 -23.62 3.98
N GLY A 406 -18.58 -22.62 3.11
CA GLY A 406 -19.71 -21.71 2.87
C GLY A 406 -20.36 -21.81 1.49
N SER A 407 -20.15 -22.89 0.74
CA SER A 407 -20.73 -23.09 -0.60
C SER A 407 -21.74 -24.23 -0.65
#